data_AF-A3LQG2-F1
#
_entry.id   AF-A3LQG2-F1
#
_cell.length_a   1.000
_cell.length_b   1.000
_cell.length_c   1.000
_cell.angle_alpha   90.00
_cell.angle_beta   90.00
_cell.angle_gamma   90.00
#
_symmetry.space_group_name_H-M   'P 1'
#
loop_
_entity.id
_entity.type
_entity.pdbx_description
1 polymer ?
#
loop_
_entity_poly.entity_id
_entity_poly.type
_entity_poly.pdbx_seq_one_letter_code
_entity_poly.pdbx_strand_id
1 'polypeptide(L)'
;MSVGSTLNQILPVRFLGFIPLFIGVEIVLGISILNKAGGVYGILSIITGHPLNFWQWLYNILAIFTLPFYISALIHLRDKPRNVRKLSLATIVYVLDTAIGIFYTLYFIYFWFSSEDVSSEEIEKRAEVSSALSSQSASIARELYVTLSTTIVISAIRIYFTMVIVSFTRALLKQDVNENRYNDSSRTGDDDDEQEVNASKGVLGEWKKFVFELEIKSKEVLTAFFRG
;
A
#
# COMPACT_ATOMS: atom_id res chain seq x y z
N MET A 1 13.68 23.64 9.54
CA MET A 1 13.87 22.18 9.74
C MET A 1 13.22 21.50 8.54
N SER A 2 13.98 20.88 7.63
CA SER A 2 13.39 20.21 6.46
C SER A 2 12.47 19.07 6.90
N VAL A 3 11.41 18.79 6.12
CA VAL A 3 10.54 17.62 6.30
C VAL A 3 11.35 16.32 6.33
N GLY A 4 12.44 16.26 5.56
CA GLY A 4 13.38 15.13 5.61
C GLY A 4 14.03 14.96 6.97
N SER A 5 14.39 16.06 7.64
CA SER A 5 15.07 16.04 8.95
C SER A 5 14.18 15.56 10.09
N THR A 6 12.89 15.93 10.11
CA THR A 6 11.94 15.45 11.14
C THR A 6 11.54 14.01 10.91
N LEU A 7 11.34 13.62 9.64
CA LEU A 7 11.05 12.24 9.26
C LEU A 7 12.19 11.29 9.68
N ASN A 8 13.44 11.74 9.57
CA ASN A 8 14.62 10.96 9.99
C ASN A 8 14.61 10.57 11.48
N GLN A 9 13.93 11.34 12.34
CA GLN A 9 13.84 11.06 13.76
C GLN A 9 12.72 10.06 14.10
N ILE A 10 11.70 9.96 13.23
CA ILE A 10 10.49 9.15 13.44
C ILE A 10 10.61 7.76 12.78
N LEU A 11 11.41 7.63 11.71
CA LEU A 11 11.53 6.38 10.97
C LEU A 11 12.11 5.22 11.83
N PRO A 12 11.49 4.02 11.78
CA PRO A 12 11.95 2.88 12.57
C PRO A 12 13.28 2.35 12.03
N VAL A 13 14.26 2.15 12.93
CA VAL A 13 15.56 1.55 12.58
C VAL A 13 15.47 0.01 12.55
N ARG A 14 14.56 -0.55 13.34
CA ARG A 14 14.30 -2.00 13.46
C ARG A 14 12.81 -2.25 13.36
N PHE A 15 12.43 -3.38 12.76
CA PHE A 15 11.04 -3.84 12.76
C PHE A 15 10.67 -4.34 14.16
N LEU A 16 9.55 -3.86 14.71
CA LEU A 16 9.11 -4.12 16.09
C LEU A 16 10.16 -3.84 17.19
N GLY A 17 11.23 -3.09 16.89
CA GLY A 17 12.31 -2.75 17.83
C GLY A 17 13.45 -3.78 17.94
N PHE A 18 13.25 -5.03 17.53
CA PHE A 18 14.26 -6.09 17.67
C PHE A 18 14.56 -6.87 16.39
N ILE A 19 13.70 -6.76 15.37
CA ILE A 19 13.82 -7.51 14.13
C ILE A 19 14.55 -6.66 13.07
N PRO A 20 15.45 -7.25 12.25
CA PRO A 20 16.07 -6.53 11.14
C PRO A 20 15.03 -5.92 10.18
N LEU A 21 15.35 -4.78 9.58
CA LEU A 21 14.37 -4.04 8.78
C LEU A 21 14.00 -4.78 7.48
N PHE A 22 14.92 -5.54 6.88
CA PHE A 22 14.68 -6.29 5.65
C PHE A 22 13.58 -7.34 5.82
N ILE A 23 13.61 -8.12 6.92
CA ILE A 23 12.61 -9.15 7.19
C ILE A 23 11.28 -8.50 7.57
N GLY A 24 11.31 -7.32 8.20
CA GLY A 24 10.12 -6.50 8.41
C GLY A 24 9.45 -6.12 7.09
N VAL A 25 10.21 -5.65 6.10
CA VAL A 25 9.68 -5.33 4.77
C VAL A 25 9.17 -6.58 4.05
N GLU A 26 9.87 -7.71 4.16
CA GLU A 26 9.43 -8.99 3.60
C GLU A 26 8.05 -9.41 4.15
N ILE A 27 7.87 -9.33 5.47
CA ILE A 27 6.60 -9.64 6.15
C ILE A 27 5.51 -8.64 5.72
N VAL A 28 5.81 -7.34 5.72
CA VAL A 28 4.85 -6.30 5.35
C VAL A 28 4.38 -6.47 3.91
N LEU A 29 5.31 -6.70 2.97
CA LEU A 29 4.99 -6.96 1.57
C LEU A 29 4.19 -8.25 1.41
N GLY A 30 4.57 -9.33 2.10
CA GLY A 30 3.83 -10.60 2.09
C GLY A 30 2.38 -10.45 2.55
N ILE A 31 2.16 -9.80 3.70
CA ILE A 31 0.81 -9.49 4.21
C ILE A 31 0.05 -8.62 3.21
N SER A 32 0.70 -7.62 2.64
CA SER A 32 0.07 -6.69 1.71
C SER A 32 -0.35 -7.39 0.42
N ILE A 33 0.47 -8.29 -0.13
CA ILE A 33 0.13 -9.10 -1.31
C ILE A 33 -1.08 -9.98 -1.03
N LEU A 34 -1.11 -10.67 0.12
CA LEU A 34 -2.26 -11.51 0.50
C LEU A 34 -3.54 -10.69 0.65
N ASN A 35 -3.45 -9.53 1.30
CA ASN A 35 -4.58 -8.61 1.45
C ASN A 35 -5.08 -8.12 0.07
N LYS A 36 -4.15 -7.79 -0.84
CA LYS A 36 -4.48 -7.25 -2.16
C LYS A 36 -4.98 -8.30 -3.14
N ALA A 37 -4.56 -9.57 -2.99
CA ALA A 37 -5.10 -10.69 -3.75
C ALA A 37 -6.61 -10.87 -3.52
N GLY A 38 -7.13 -10.45 -2.37
CA GLY A 38 -8.57 -10.35 -2.12
C GLY A 38 -9.31 -9.41 -3.09
N GLY A 39 -8.62 -8.48 -3.76
CA GLY A 39 -9.21 -7.64 -4.80
C GLY A 39 -9.82 -8.43 -5.97
N VAL A 40 -9.37 -9.67 -6.18
CA VAL A 40 -9.94 -10.60 -7.17
C VAL A 40 -11.43 -10.85 -6.92
N TYR A 41 -11.88 -10.84 -5.66
CA TYR A 41 -13.30 -10.97 -5.34
C TYR A 41 -14.14 -9.81 -5.90
N GLY A 42 -13.57 -8.61 -6.02
CA GLY A 42 -14.24 -7.48 -6.65
C GLY A 42 -14.49 -7.68 -8.15
N ILE A 43 -13.59 -8.37 -8.86
CA ILE A 43 -13.80 -8.76 -10.26
C ILE A 43 -14.86 -9.87 -10.34
N LEU A 44 -14.80 -10.84 -9.43
CA LEU A 44 -15.76 -11.95 -9.38
C LEU A 44 -17.21 -11.46 -9.21
N SER A 45 -17.40 -10.33 -8.53
CA SER A 45 -18.70 -9.69 -8.36
C SER A 45 -19.36 -9.28 -9.69
N ILE A 46 -18.57 -8.88 -10.68
CA ILE A 46 -19.07 -8.50 -12.01
C ILE A 46 -19.62 -9.74 -12.73
N ILE A 47 -18.94 -10.87 -12.59
CA ILE A 47 -19.30 -12.14 -13.23
C ILE A 47 -20.53 -12.75 -12.55
N THR A 48 -20.64 -12.61 -11.23
CA THR A 48 -21.73 -13.17 -10.41
C THR A 48 -22.98 -12.28 -10.36
N GLY A 49 -22.90 -11.04 -10.87
CA GLY A 49 -24.00 -10.08 -10.84
C GLY A 49 -24.27 -9.49 -9.45
N HIS A 50 -23.34 -9.62 -8.51
CA HIS A 50 -23.50 -9.06 -7.17
C HIS A 50 -23.31 -7.53 -7.21
N PRO A 51 -24.25 -6.75 -6.62
CA PRO A 51 -24.25 -5.29 -6.74
C PRO A 51 -23.13 -4.68 -5.87
N LEU A 52 -22.05 -4.22 -6.52
CA LEU A 52 -21.03 -3.39 -5.88
C LEU A 52 -21.24 -1.92 -6.18
N ASN A 53 -21.00 -1.08 -5.19
CA ASN A 53 -20.92 0.36 -5.40
C ASN A 53 -19.68 0.68 -6.27
N PHE A 54 -19.78 1.74 -7.09
CA PHE A 54 -18.66 2.23 -7.92
C PHE A 54 -17.35 2.39 -7.12
N TRP A 55 -17.42 2.94 -5.89
CA TRP A 55 -16.25 3.15 -5.05
C TRP A 55 -15.61 1.84 -4.58
N GLN A 56 -16.43 0.82 -4.29
CA GLN A 56 -15.94 -0.52 -3.95
C GLN A 56 -15.24 -1.17 -5.14
N TRP A 57 -15.82 -1.02 -6.34
CA TRP A 57 -15.21 -1.52 -7.56
C TRP A 57 -13.86 -0.85 -7.83
N LEU A 58 -13.80 0.48 -7.76
CA LEU A 58 -12.57 1.25 -7.96
C LEU A 58 -11.48 0.81 -6.97
N TYR A 59 -11.82 0.66 -5.69
CA TYR A 59 -10.87 0.22 -4.66
C TYR A 59 -10.31 -1.19 -4.93
N ASN A 60 -11.15 -2.12 -5.40
CA ASN A 60 -10.71 -3.47 -5.76
C ASN A 60 -9.86 -3.51 -7.03
N ILE A 61 -10.14 -2.66 -8.02
CA ILE A 61 -9.29 -2.54 -9.23
C ILE A 61 -7.94 -1.94 -8.87
N LEU A 62 -7.92 -0.86 -8.08
CA LEU A 62 -6.68 -0.28 -7.56
C LEU A 62 -5.88 -1.31 -6.75
N ALA A 63 -6.57 -2.19 -6.03
CA ALA A 63 -5.93 -3.30 -5.34
C ALA A 63 -5.13 -4.18 -6.30
N ILE A 64 -5.78 -4.71 -7.33
CA ILE A 64 -5.13 -5.57 -8.32
C ILE A 64 -4.01 -4.83 -9.06
N PHE A 65 -4.19 -3.55 -9.36
CA PHE A 65 -3.18 -2.74 -10.04
C PHE A 65 -1.87 -2.60 -9.24
N THR A 66 -1.94 -2.46 -7.91
CA THR A 66 -0.72 -2.34 -7.07
C THR A 66 0.05 -3.66 -6.89
N LEU A 67 -0.61 -4.79 -7.14
CA LEU A 67 -0.11 -6.13 -6.80
C LEU A 67 1.19 -6.51 -7.54
N PRO A 68 1.36 -6.27 -8.86
CA PRO A 68 2.60 -6.56 -9.56
C PRO A 68 3.82 -5.83 -8.99
N PHE A 69 3.63 -4.60 -8.49
CA PHE A 69 4.72 -3.82 -7.89
C PHE A 69 5.17 -4.41 -6.55
N TYR A 70 4.22 -4.88 -5.72
CA TYR A 70 4.55 -5.53 -4.45
C TYR A 70 5.24 -6.88 -4.66
N ILE A 71 4.79 -7.68 -5.63
CA ILE A 71 5.45 -8.94 -6.00
C ILE A 71 6.87 -8.66 -6.52
N SER A 72 7.02 -7.70 -7.43
CA SER A 72 8.32 -7.32 -7.98
C SER A 72 9.28 -6.89 -6.88
N ALA A 73 8.84 -6.08 -5.92
CA ALA A 73 9.65 -5.67 -4.78
C ALA A 73 10.03 -6.83 -3.85
N LEU A 74 9.12 -7.77 -3.62
CA LEU A 74 9.37 -8.92 -2.74
C LEU A 74 10.39 -9.89 -3.37
N ILE A 75 10.25 -10.21 -4.65
CA ILE A 75 11.16 -11.11 -5.37
C ILE A 75 12.57 -10.50 -5.41
N HIS A 76 12.66 -9.22 -5.73
CA HIS A 76 13.93 -8.49 -5.81
C HIS A 76 14.27 -7.81 -4.48
N LEU A 77 13.93 -8.40 -3.33
CA LEU A 77 14.31 -7.82 -2.05
C LEU A 77 15.77 -8.14 -1.69
N ARG A 78 16.28 -9.28 -2.17
CA ARG A 78 17.59 -9.86 -1.78
C ARG A 78 18.73 -9.62 -2.78
N ASP A 79 18.46 -9.26 -4.04
CA ASP A 79 19.45 -9.14 -5.12
C ASP A 79 20.09 -7.73 -5.32
N LYS A 80 21.13 -7.36 -4.56
CA LYS A 80 21.85 -6.08 -4.83
C LYS A 80 22.62 -6.16 -6.17
N PRO A 81 22.65 -5.12 -7.03
CA PRO A 81 22.19 -3.72 -6.89
C PRO A 81 20.81 -3.37 -7.53
N ARG A 82 20.20 -4.28 -8.29
CA ARG A 82 18.95 -4.08 -9.09
C ARG A 82 17.71 -3.73 -8.23
N ASN A 83 17.81 -3.89 -6.91
CA ASN A 83 16.71 -3.74 -5.95
C ASN A 83 16.28 -2.30 -5.68
N VAL A 84 17.20 -1.33 -5.75
CA VAL A 84 16.97 0.02 -5.21
C VAL A 84 15.87 0.75 -5.98
N ARG A 85 15.88 0.62 -7.32
CA ARG A 85 14.89 1.23 -8.22
C ARG A 85 13.50 0.63 -8.05
N LYS A 86 13.40 -0.70 -8.14
CA LYS A 86 12.15 -1.45 -7.96
C LYS A 86 11.52 -1.18 -6.59
N LEU A 87 12.34 -1.15 -5.55
CA LEU A 87 11.88 -0.86 -4.19
C LEU A 87 11.48 0.61 -4.02
N SER A 88 12.16 1.55 -4.68
CA SER A 88 11.78 2.97 -4.68
C SER A 88 10.39 3.17 -5.28
N LEU A 89 10.12 2.55 -6.43
CA LEU A 89 8.79 2.55 -7.03
C LEU A 89 7.74 1.93 -6.10
N ALA A 90 8.02 0.74 -5.57
CA ALA A 90 7.12 0.06 -4.64
C ALA A 90 6.84 0.89 -3.38
N THR A 91 7.81 1.67 -2.90
CA THR A 91 7.62 2.58 -1.76
C THR A 91 6.64 3.69 -2.07
N ILE A 92 6.78 4.36 -3.22
CA ILE A 92 5.83 5.40 -3.64
C ILE A 92 4.44 4.80 -3.82
N VAL A 93 4.34 3.65 -4.50
CA VAL A 93 3.08 2.92 -4.68
C VAL A 93 2.46 2.58 -3.32
N TYR A 94 3.25 2.09 -2.36
CA TYR A 94 2.75 1.73 -1.03
C TYR A 94 2.27 2.94 -0.22
N VAL A 95 2.98 4.07 -0.30
CA VAL A 95 2.57 5.33 0.36
C VAL A 95 1.25 5.83 -0.24
N LEU A 96 1.12 5.83 -1.57
CA LEU A 96 -0.11 6.22 -2.25
C LEU A 96 -1.26 5.25 -1.93
N ASP A 97 -1.02 3.94 -1.95
CA ASP A 97 -2.02 2.91 -1.59
C ASP A 97 -2.47 3.07 -0.14
N THR A 98 -1.56 3.43 0.77
CA THR A 98 -1.90 3.75 2.16
C THR A 98 -2.80 4.97 2.23
N ALA A 99 -2.46 6.06 1.53
CA ALA A 99 -3.26 7.28 1.51
C ALA A 99 -4.66 7.03 0.94
N ILE A 100 -4.76 6.38 -0.22
CA ILE A 100 -6.02 5.97 -0.85
C ILE A 100 -6.83 5.09 0.10
N GLY A 101 -6.17 4.15 0.77
CA GLY A 101 -6.79 3.28 1.77
C GLY A 101 -7.41 4.06 2.93
N ILE A 102 -6.69 5.04 3.49
CA ILE A 102 -7.21 5.90 4.55
C ILE A 102 -8.40 6.72 4.05
N PHE A 103 -8.31 7.33 2.87
CA PHE A 103 -9.44 8.06 2.27
C PHE A 103 -10.65 7.17 2.06
N TYR A 104 -10.45 5.95 1.56
CA TYR A 104 -11.52 4.99 1.36
C TYR A 104 -12.16 4.56 2.69
N THR A 105 -11.35 4.35 3.74
CA THR A 105 -11.86 4.08 5.09
C THR A 105 -12.68 5.24 5.63
N LEU A 106 -12.22 6.49 5.49
CA LEU A 106 -12.97 7.68 5.91
C LEU A 106 -14.28 7.83 5.12
N TYR A 107 -14.23 7.64 3.80
CA TYR A 107 -15.41 7.63 2.94
C TYR A 107 -16.42 6.57 3.39
N PHE A 108 -15.96 5.34 3.65
CA PHE A 108 -16.83 4.25 4.07
C PHE A 108 -17.46 4.51 5.43
N ILE A 109 -16.69 5.05 6.38
CA ILE A 109 -17.20 5.47 7.70
C ILE A 109 -18.31 6.53 7.51
N TYR A 110 -18.04 7.59 6.73
CA TYR A 110 -19.03 8.63 6.45
C TYR A 110 -20.29 8.08 5.77
N PHE A 111 -20.11 7.25 4.74
CA PHE A 111 -21.20 6.62 4.01
C PHE A 111 -22.05 5.71 4.90
N TRP A 112 -21.41 4.92 5.76
CA TRP A 112 -22.08 4.06 6.73
C TRP A 112 -22.97 4.88 7.67
N PHE A 113 -22.41 5.91 8.32
CA PHE A 113 -23.15 6.74 9.27
C PHE A 113 -24.24 7.59 8.62
N SER A 114 -24.00 8.14 7.42
CA SER A 114 -25.03 8.92 6.70
C SER A 114 -26.17 8.09 6.13
N SER A 115 -25.94 6.79 5.89
CA SER A 115 -27.00 5.86 5.46
C SER A 115 -27.84 5.34 6.62
N GLU A 116 -27.45 5.63 7.87
CA GLU A 116 -28.20 5.26 9.07
C GLU A 116 -29.32 6.26 9.41
N ASP A 117 -29.32 7.43 8.76
CA ASP A 117 -30.34 8.48 8.86
C ASP A 117 -31.57 8.19 7.93
N VAL A 118 -32.14 6.98 8.01
CA VAL A 118 -33.30 6.59 7.18
C VAL A 118 -34.63 6.97 7.85
N SER A 119 -35.61 7.35 7.02
CA SER A 119 -36.90 7.94 7.37
C SER A 119 -37.74 7.16 8.41
N SER A 120 -38.55 7.90 9.15
CA SER A 120 -39.35 7.46 10.31
C SER A 120 -40.20 6.19 10.12
N GLU A 121 -40.55 5.81 8.89
CA GLU A 121 -41.34 4.61 8.58
C GLU A 121 -40.49 3.32 8.51
N GLU A 122 -39.23 3.40 8.10
CA GLU A 122 -38.32 2.24 8.15
C GLU A 122 -37.80 1.99 9.57
N ILE A 123 -37.80 3.03 10.42
CA ILE A 123 -37.45 2.95 11.84
C ILE A 123 -38.41 2.04 12.59
N GLU A 124 -39.71 2.06 12.30
CA GLU A 124 -40.71 1.27 13.04
C GLU A 124 -40.59 -0.23 12.73
N LYS A 125 -40.42 -0.59 11.45
CA LYS A 125 -40.15 -1.98 11.03
C LYS A 125 -38.79 -2.49 11.49
N ARG A 126 -37.77 -1.62 11.47
CA ARG A 126 -36.44 -1.96 12.03
C ARG A 126 -36.47 -1.99 13.55
N ALA A 127 -37.34 -1.25 14.24
CA ALA A 127 -37.44 -1.25 15.70
C ALA A 127 -38.06 -2.54 16.24
N GLU A 128 -39.04 -3.14 15.55
CA GLU A 128 -39.54 -4.48 15.91
C GLU A 128 -38.47 -5.56 15.71
N VAL A 129 -37.76 -5.52 14.57
CA VAL A 129 -36.69 -6.49 14.26
C VAL A 129 -35.46 -6.26 15.17
N SER A 130 -35.12 -5.00 15.45
CA SER A 130 -34.05 -4.59 16.37
C SER A 130 -34.41 -4.90 17.82
N SER A 131 -35.67 -4.76 18.25
CA SER A 131 -36.14 -5.18 19.58
C SER A 131 -35.97 -6.69 19.77
N ALA A 132 -36.39 -7.49 18.78
CA ALA A 132 -36.21 -8.93 18.79
C ALA A 132 -34.72 -9.34 18.79
N LEU A 133 -33.88 -8.69 17.97
CA LEU A 133 -32.43 -8.92 17.94
C LEU A 133 -31.70 -8.37 19.18
N SER A 134 -32.16 -7.27 19.79
CA SER A 134 -31.53 -6.62 20.95
C SER A 134 -31.58 -7.46 22.22
N SER A 135 -32.54 -8.39 22.30
CA SER A 135 -32.59 -9.38 23.37
C SER A 135 -31.48 -10.45 23.27
N GLN A 136 -30.83 -10.58 22.10
CA GLN A 136 -29.80 -11.59 21.81
C GLN A 136 -28.49 -11.04 21.22
N SER A 137 -28.39 -9.76 20.84
CA SER A 137 -27.16 -9.13 20.33
C SER A 137 -26.46 -8.23 21.36
N ALA A 138 -25.17 -7.99 21.15
CA ALA A 138 -24.47 -6.93 21.86
C ALA A 138 -25.18 -5.59 21.57
N SER A 139 -25.27 -4.70 22.58
CA SER A 139 -25.82 -3.35 22.36
C SER A 139 -25.17 -2.69 21.14
N ILE A 140 -25.95 -2.04 20.28
CA ILE A 140 -25.53 -1.32 19.06
C ILE A 140 -24.30 -0.43 19.34
N ALA A 141 -24.25 0.23 20.49
CA ALA A 141 -23.12 1.06 20.90
C ALA A 141 -21.81 0.26 21.09
N ARG A 142 -21.89 -0.99 21.55
CA ARG A 142 -20.74 -1.89 21.67
C ARG A 142 -20.25 -2.35 20.30
N GLU A 143 -21.15 -2.71 19.40
CA GLU A 143 -20.80 -3.12 18.03
C GLU A 143 -20.09 -1.97 17.30
N LEU A 144 -20.61 -0.75 17.44
CA LEU A 144 -20.01 0.46 16.89
C LEU A 144 -18.63 0.74 17.48
N TYR A 145 -18.51 0.69 18.81
CA TYR A 145 -17.25 0.92 19.52
C TYR A 145 -16.17 -0.08 19.10
N VAL A 146 -16.52 -1.36 19.00
CA VAL A 146 -15.60 -2.42 18.57
C VAL A 146 -15.17 -2.20 17.12
N THR A 147 -16.11 -1.87 16.24
CA THR A 147 -15.82 -1.63 14.82
C THR A 147 -14.88 -0.43 14.66
N LEU A 148 -15.20 0.71 15.26
CA LEU A 148 -14.37 1.92 15.19
C LEU A 148 -12.98 1.69 15.81
N SER A 149 -12.90 1.07 16.99
CA SER A 149 -11.63 0.78 17.65
C SER A 149 -10.75 -0.13 16.80
N THR A 150 -11.34 -1.17 16.21
CA THR A 150 -10.64 -2.09 15.31
C THR A 150 -10.14 -1.37 14.07
N THR A 151 -10.97 -0.51 13.46
CA THR A 151 -10.57 0.27 12.28
C THR A 151 -9.40 1.22 12.59
N ILE A 152 -9.42 1.90 13.74
CA ILE A 152 -8.33 2.79 14.17
C ILE A 152 -7.03 2.01 14.36
N VAL A 153 -7.09 0.86 15.04
CA VAL A 153 -5.91 0.01 15.27
C VAL A 153 -5.33 -0.50 13.94
N ILE A 154 -6.17 -1.00 13.04
CA ILE A 154 -5.72 -1.46 11.72
C ILE A 154 -5.10 -0.31 10.91
N SER A 155 -5.67 0.89 11.01
CA SER A 155 -5.16 2.08 10.33
C SER A 155 -3.79 2.50 10.88
N ALA A 156 -3.61 2.46 12.20
CA ALA A 156 -2.34 2.73 12.86
C ALA A 156 -1.25 1.71 12.47
N ILE A 157 -1.60 0.42 12.43
CA ILE A 157 -0.70 -0.65 11.97
C ILE A 157 -0.28 -0.39 10.51
N ARG A 158 -1.22 0.00 9.65
CA ARG A 158 -0.92 0.32 8.25
C ARG A 158 0.06 1.48 8.13
N ILE A 159 -0.16 2.56 8.88
CA ILE A 159 0.76 3.71 8.91
C ILE A 159 2.15 3.29 9.38
N TYR A 160 2.25 2.43 10.40
CA TYR A 160 3.53 1.87 10.86
C TYR A 160 4.23 1.06 9.77
N PHE A 161 3.50 0.20 9.04
CA PHE A 161 4.03 -0.56 7.91
C PHE A 161 4.57 0.33 6.79
N THR A 162 3.88 1.44 6.49
CA THR A 162 4.37 2.45 5.55
C THR A 162 5.69 3.04 6.02
N MET A 163 5.82 3.39 7.29
CA MET A 163 7.08 3.91 7.85
C MET A 163 8.22 2.87 7.77
N VAL A 164 7.93 1.59 7.97
CA VAL A 164 8.91 0.50 7.86
C VAL A 164 9.47 0.41 6.44
N ILE A 165 8.60 0.41 5.41
CA ILE A 165 9.02 0.38 4.00
C ILE A 165 9.84 1.63 3.66
N VAL A 166 9.35 2.82 4.02
CA VAL A 166 10.05 4.09 3.77
C VAL A 166 11.44 4.09 4.42
N SER A 167 11.55 3.60 5.65
CA SER A 167 12.83 3.50 6.37
C SER A 167 13.82 2.57 5.66
N PHE A 168 13.34 1.42 5.17
CA PHE A 168 14.19 0.46 4.48
C PHE A 168 14.68 1.00 3.15
N THR A 169 13.79 1.60 2.37
CA THR A 169 14.15 2.22 1.09
C THR A 169 15.13 3.36 1.27
N ARG A 170 14.97 4.17 2.31
CA ARG A 170 15.98 5.18 2.67
C ARG A 170 17.35 4.55 2.97
N ALA A 171 17.39 3.47 3.74
CA ALA A 171 18.63 2.76 4.04
C ALA A 171 19.29 2.21 2.76
N LEU A 172 18.49 1.68 1.83
CA LEU A 172 18.98 1.23 0.53
C LEU A 172 19.49 2.37 -0.35
N LEU A 173 18.77 3.50 -0.43
CA LEU A 173 19.21 4.68 -1.19
C LEU A 173 20.51 5.25 -0.65
N LYS A 174 20.67 5.29 0.69
CA LYS A 174 21.92 5.71 1.31
C LYS A 174 23.07 4.77 0.97
N GLN A 175 22.81 3.46 0.96
CA GLN A 175 23.79 2.46 0.56
C GLN A 175 24.17 2.60 -0.92
N ASP A 176 23.18 2.73 -1.82
CA ASP A 176 23.36 2.91 -3.27
C ASP A 176 24.22 4.14 -3.59
N VAL A 177 23.92 5.27 -2.96
CA VAL A 177 24.72 6.50 -3.12
C VAL A 177 26.16 6.31 -2.64
N ASN A 178 26.37 5.54 -1.58
CA ASN A 178 27.71 5.26 -1.09
C ASN A 178 28.45 4.28 -2.01
N GLU A 179 27.78 3.26 -2.51
CA GLU A 179 28.33 2.24 -3.41
C GLU A 179 28.70 2.83 -4.78
N ASN A 180 27.84 3.66 -5.36
CA ASN A 180 28.08 4.38 -6.63
C ASN A 180 29.27 5.35 -6.56
N ARG A 181 29.73 5.74 -5.35
CA ARG A 181 30.96 6.53 -5.20
C ARG A 181 32.23 5.71 -5.33
N TYR A 182 32.15 4.40 -5.10
CA TYR A 182 33.31 3.50 -5.07
C TYR A 182 33.33 2.49 -6.22
N ASN A 183 32.18 2.16 -6.81
CA ASN A 183 32.06 1.08 -7.77
C ASN A 183 31.35 1.53 -9.06
N ASP A 184 31.96 1.24 -10.22
CA ASP A 184 31.38 1.52 -11.56
C ASP A 184 30.45 0.37 -12.04
N SER A 185 30.47 -0.78 -11.36
CA SER A 185 29.73 -1.99 -11.75
C SER A 185 28.20 -1.85 -11.67
N SER A 186 27.68 -0.97 -10.82
CA SER A 186 26.24 -0.69 -10.71
C SER A 186 25.69 -0.03 -11.96
N ARG A 187 26.54 0.65 -12.73
CA ARG A 187 26.20 1.28 -14.00
C ARG A 187 25.92 0.24 -15.09
N THR A 188 26.73 -0.82 -15.13
CA THR A 188 26.60 -1.90 -16.13
C THR A 188 25.26 -2.64 -16.02
N GLY A 189 24.75 -2.89 -14.81
CA GLY A 189 23.46 -3.56 -14.63
C GLY A 189 22.25 -2.72 -15.02
N ASP A 190 22.31 -1.39 -14.81
CA ASP A 190 21.29 -0.46 -15.28
C ASP A 190 21.32 -0.36 -16.82
N ASP A 191 22.50 -0.38 -17.43
CA ASP A 191 22.69 -0.34 -18.90
C ASP A 191 22.12 -1.61 -19.58
N ASP A 192 22.29 -2.79 -18.99
CA ASP A 192 21.74 -4.05 -19.50
C ASP A 192 20.21 -4.08 -19.44
N ASP A 193 19.62 -3.63 -18.32
CA ASP A 193 18.17 -3.52 -18.16
C ASP A 193 17.58 -2.49 -19.13
N GLU A 194 18.26 -1.36 -19.33
CA GLU A 194 17.86 -0.33 -20.28
C GLU A 194 17.89 -0.86 -21.72
N GLN A 195 18.91 -1.64 -22.09
CA GLN A 195 18.99 -2.30 -23.39
C GLN A 195 17.88 -3.33 -23.58
N GLU A 196 17.59 -4.19 -22.59
CA GLU A 196 16.50 -5.18 -22.65
C GLU A 196 15.14 -4.49 -22.84
N VAL A 197 14.90 -3.43 -22.07
CA VAL A 197 13.66 -2.66 -22.13
C VAL A 197 13.54 -1.93 -23.47
N ASN A 198 14.63 -1.36 -23.98
CA ASN A 198 14.65 -0.69 -25.29
C ASN A 198 14.45 -1.65 -26.46
N ALA A 199 14.99 -2.87 -26.36
CA ALA A 199 14.83 -3.93 -27.36
C ALA A 199 13.42 -4.54 -27.37
N SER A 200 12.64 -4.37 -26.30
CA SER A 200 11.26 -4.87 -26.23
C SER A 200 10.34 -4.15 -27.24
N LYS A 201 9.55 -4.93 -27.99
CA LYS A 201 8.63 -4.45 -29.02
C LYS A 201 7.18 -4.76 -28.66
N GLY A 202 6.25 -3.94 -29.19
CA GLY A 202 4.81 -4.08 -28.99
C GLY A 202 4.29 -3.46 -27.69
N VAL A 203 2.99 -3.64 -27.43
CA VAL A 203 2.28 -3.01 -26.30
C VAL A 203 2.89 -3.38 -24.94
N LEU A 204 3.33 -4.64 -24.77
CA LEU A 204 4.02 -5.06 -23.55
C LEU A 204 5.39 -4.38 -23.39
N GLY A 205 6.08 -4.07 -24.50
CA GLY A 205 7.35 -3.35 -24.47
C GLY A 205 7.18 -1.89 -24.07
N GLU A 206 6.14 -1.22 -24.57
CA GLU A 206 5.80 0.14 -24.14
C GLU A 206 5.45 0.20 -22.65
N TRP A 207 4.69 -0.79 -22.15
CA TRP A 207 4.42 -0.93 -20.72
C TRP A 207 5.69 -1.14 -19.90
N LYS A 208 6.61 -2.00 -20.35
CA LYS A 208 7.91 -2.19 -19.69
C LYS A 208 8.72 -0.91 -19.65
N LYS A 209 8.77 -0.15 -20.75
CA LYS A 209 9.43 1.16 -20.85
C LYS A 209 8.84 2.17 -19.86
N PHE A 210 7.52 2.25 -19.81
CA PHE A 210 6.82 3.12 -18.87
C PHE A 210 7.12 2.77 -17.40
N VAL A 211 7.07 1.48 -17.05
CA VAL A 211 7.40 1.03 -15.68
C VAL A 211 8.87 1.32 -15.35
N PHE A 212 9.78 1.08 -16.29
CA PHE A 212 11.21 1.38 -16.13
C PHE A 212 11.46 2.89 -15.91
N GLU A 213 10.78 3.75 -16.66
CA GLU A 213 10.85 5.20 -16.46
C GLU A 213 10.30 5.61 -15.09
N LEU A 214 9.18 5.02 -14.67
CA LEU A 214 8.62 5.23 -13.33
C LEU A 214 9.56 4.79 -12.23
N GLU A 215 10.28 3.67 -12.39
CA GLU A 215 11.28 3.21 -11.43
C GLU A 215 12.42 4.23 -11.25
N ILE A 216 12.95 4.78 -12.35
CA ILE A 216 14.00 5.80 -12.32
C ILE A 216 13.48 7.07 -11.63
N LYS A 217 12.34 7.59 -12.06
CA LYS A 217 11.72 8.78 -11.45
C LYS A 217 11.44 8.59 -9.97
N SER A 218 10.99 7.41 -9.57
CA SER A 218 10.72 7.10 -8.15
C SER A 218 12.00 7.14 -7.31
N LYS A 219 13.10 6.57 -7.81
CA LYS A 219 14.42 6.62 -7.15
C LYS A 219 14.89 8.07 -7.02
N GLU A 220 14.79 8.87 -8.08
CA GLU A 220 15.18 10.28 -8.07
C GLU A 220 14.38 11.11 -7.07
N VAL A 221 13.05 10.99 -7.09
CA VAL A 221 12.14 11.69 -6.19
C VAL A 221 12.45 11.36 -4.73
N LEU A 222 12.61 10.07 -4.39
CA LEU A 222 12.95 9.67 -3.02
C LEU A 222 14.35 10.12 -2.61
N THR A 223 15.33 10.05 -3.52
CA THR A 223 16.70 10.53 -3.25
C THR A 223 16.72 12.03 -2.98
N ALA A 224 15.98 12.82 -3.76
CA ALA A 224 15.82 14.25 -3.55
C ALA A 224 15.12 14.55 -2.22
N PHE A 225 14.03 13.83 -1.94
CA PHE A 225 13.25 13.98 -0.71
C PHE A 225 14.06 13.70 0.56
N PHE A 226 14.95 12.69 0.55
CA PHE A 226 15.79 12.37 1.71
C PHE A 226 17.06 13.21 1.83
N ARG A 227 17.48 13.92 0.77
CA ARG A 227 18.67 14.80 0.79
C ARG A 227 18.35 16.23 1.24
N GLY A 228 17.13 16.72 1.00
CA GLY A 228 16.67 18.05 1.43
C GLY A 228 16.33 18.12 2.90
#